data_AF-A0A484K8H8-F1
#
_entry.id   AF-A0A484K8H8-F1
#
_cell.length_a   1.000
_cell.length_b   1.000
_cell.length_c   1.000
_cell.angle_alpha   90.00
_cell.angle_beta   90.00
_cell.angle_gamma   90.00
#
_symmetry.space_group_name_H-M   'P 1'
#
loop_
_entity.id
_entity.type
_entity.pdbx_description
1 polymer ?
#
loop_
_entity_poly.entity_id
_entity_poly.type
_entity_poly.pdbx_seq_one_letter_code
_entity_poly.pdbx_strand_id
1 'polypeptide(L)'
;MLAQAQLLFTVAFVEMAVILLLLFKTPLRKLLIAAIDRAKRGRGSLVVKSVGATVLVLLIYTVYSIRDIQSRPLENINPTEQVLLAYQVLQASLMGFALFLSLMIDRLHHYIRELRVLRKVMEAAKKQDQSFDNGKSGDKVSSLKEEISSLKSKIRVLESEREDVRANRANSESLKQQYEKIVDEYGELLEKNEHLRSQLRAIGEK
;
A
#
# COMPACT_ATOMS: atom_id res chain seq x y z
N MET A 1 29.22 -8.59 -48.64
CA MET A 1 27.75 -8.65 -48.51
C MET A 1 27.32 -9.75 -47.53
N LEU A 2 27.64 -11.04 -47.74
CA LEU A 2 27.25 -12.15 -46.83
C LEU A 2 27.49 -11.90 -45.33
N ALA A 3 28.64 -11.32 -44.95
CA ALA A 3 28.95 -11.00 -43.56
C ALA A 3 27.96 -10.01 -42.89
N GLN A 4 27.41 -9.07 -43.65
CA GLN A 4 26.44 -8.09 -43.12
C GLN A 4 25.09 -8.74 -42.82
N ALA A 5 24.62 -9.64 -43.69
CA ALA A 5 23.39 -10.40 -43.44
C ALA A 5 23.55 -11.35 -42.25
N GLN A 6 24.70 -12.01 -42.11
CA GLN A 6 25.00 -12.87 -40.95
C GLN A 6 25.01 -12.08 -39.64
N LEU A 7 25.60 -10.88 -39.63
CA LEU A 7 25.56 -10.00 -38.46
C LEU A 7 24.13 -9.61 -38.08
N LEU A 8 23.32 -9.18 -39.05
CA LEU A 8 21.92 -8.82 -38.79
C LEU A 8 21.10 -10.01 -38.28
N PHE A 9 21.34 -11.21 -38.82
CA PHE A 9 20.71 -12.44 -38.32
C PHE A 9 21.09 -12.72 -36.88
N THR A 10 22.38 -12.59 -36.56
CA THR A 10 22.89 -12.80 -35.19
C THR A 10 22.28 -11.80 -34.23
N VAL A 11 22.22 -10.51 -34.61
CA VAL A 11 21.58 -9.46 -33.81
C VAL A 11 20.12 -9.77 -33.58
N ALA A 12 19.35 -10.10 -34.63
CA ALA A 12 17.94 -10.46 -34.51
C ALA A 12 17.74 -11.69 -33.59
N PHE A 13 18.61 -12.70 -33.69
CA PHE A 13 18.53 -13.88 -32.83
C PHE A 13 18.80 -13.55 -31.36
N VAL A 14 19.78 -12.69 -31.08
CA VAL A 14 20.08 -12.20 -29.74
C VAL A 14 18.91 -11.37 -29.20
N GLU A 15 18.36 -10.46 -29.99
CA GLU A 15 17.20 -9.65 -29.59
C GLU A 15 15.98 -10.52 -29.28
N MET A 16 15.68 -11.50 -30.14
CA MET A 16 14.59 -12.46 -29.91
C MET A 16 14.82 -13.30 -28.65
N ALA A 17 16.05 -13.77 -28.41
CA ALA A 17 16.40 -14.48 -27.19
C ALA A 17 16.22 -13.59 -25.95
N VAL A 18 16.61 -12.31 -26.02
CA VAL A 18 16.41 -11.32 -24.94
C VAL A 18 14.91 -11.14 -24.66
N ILE A 19 14.08 -11.00 -25.69
CA ILE A 19 12.63 -10.84 -25.55
C ILE A 19 11.99 -12.09 -24.94
N LEU A 20 12.35 -13.28 -25.41
CA LEU A 20 11.87 -14.54 -24.86
C LEU A 20 12.26 -14.70 -23.38
N LEU A 21 13.51 -14.40 -23.03
CA LEU A 21 14.00 -14.42 -21.65
C LEU A 21 13.27 -13.39 -20.76
N LEU A 22 12.87 -12.25 -21.31
CA LEU A 22 12.06 -11.25 -20.61
C LEU A 22 10.60 -11.71 -20.39
N LEU A 23 10.04 -12.46 -21.34
CA LEU A 23 8.66 -12.96 -21.32
C LEU A 23 8.49 -14.10 -20.30
N PHE A 24 9.48 -14.99 -20.20
CA PHE A 24 9.45 -16.08 -19.23
C PHE A 24 9.65 -15.55 -17.79
N LYS A 25 8.79 -15.99 -16.86
CA LYS A 25 8.91 -15.76 -15.41
C LYS A 25 10.10 -16.55 -14.83
N THR A 26 11.32 -16.20 -15.22
CA THR A 26 12.56 -16.85 -14.76
C THR A 26 13.36 -15.94 -13.84
N PRO A 27 14.18 -16.49 -12.93
CA PRO A 27 15.13 -15.70 -12.13
C PRO A 27 16.13 -14.94 -13.00
N LEU A 28 16.41 -15.43 -14.22
CA LEU A 28 17.25 -14.77 -15.23
C LEU A 28 16.70 -13.40 -15.64
N ARG A 29 15.38 -13.18 -15.60
CA ARG A 29 14.78 -11.88 -15.84
C ARG A 29 15.38 -10.79 -14.95
N LYS A 30 15.65 -11.08 -13.67
CA LYS A 30 16.27 -10.09 -12.76
C LYS A 30 17.69 -9.70 -13.18
N LEU A 31 18.48 -10.68 -13.62
CA LEU A 31 19.84 -10.48 -14.13
C LEU A 31 19.83 -9.73 -15.47
N LEU A 32 18.97 -10.13 -16.40
CA LEU A 32 18.79 -9.47 -17.70
C LEU A 32 18.43 -8.00 -17.51
N ILE A 33 17.48 -7.72 -16.61
CA ILE A 33 17.08 -6.35 -16.29
C ILE A 33 18.25 -5.58 -15.68
N ALA A 34 19.04 -6.18 -14.78
CA ALA A 34 20.21 -5.51 -14.21
C ALA A 34 21.30 -5.24 -15.27
N ALA A 35 21.50 -6.17 -16.21
CA ALA A 35 22.43 -6.02 -17.33
C ALA A 35 21.98 -4.92 -18.30
N ILE A 36 20.72 -4.92 -18.72
CA ILE A 36 20.13 -3.89 -19.60
C ILE A 36 20.15 -2.52 -18.89
N ASP A 37 19.81 -2.48 -17.60
CA ASP A 37 19.86 -1.25 -16.81
C ASP A 37 21.29 -0.71 -16.73
N ARG A 38 22.30 -1.57 -16.54
CA ARG A 38 23.72 -1.17 -16.58
C ARG A 38 24.15 -0.69 -17.97
N ALA A 39 23.73 -1.36 -19.03
CA ALA A 39 24.03 -0.97 -20.41
C ALA A 39 23.39 0.39 -20.80
N LYS A 40 22.21 0.70 -20.25
CA LYS A 40 21.49 1.95 -20.53
C LYS A 40 21.78 3.11 -19.58
N ARG A 41 22.40 2.90 -18.41
CA ARG A 41 22.58 3.91 -17.34
C ARG A 41 23.80 4.82 -17.54
N GLY A 42 24.09 5.22 -18.78
CA GLY A 42 25.19 6.13 -19.09
C GLY A 42 25.15 6.63 -20.53
N ARG A 43 26.33 6.88 -21.12
CA ARG A 43 26.50 7.30 -22.54
C ARG A 43 25.85 6.35 -23.55
N GLY A 44 25.57 5.10 -23.16
CA GLY A 44 24.93 4.08 -23.99
C GLY A 44 23.54 4.48 -24.50
N SER A 45 22.74 5.25 -23.76
CA SER A 45 21.42 5.67 -24.28
C SER A 45 21.53 6.64 -25.45
N LEU A 46 22.55 7.50 -25.49
CA LEU A 46 22.78 8.38 -26.62
C LEU A 46 23.30 7.59 -27.83
N VAL A 47 24.24 6.68 -27.58
CA VAL A 47 24.83 5.84 -28.63
C VAL A 47 23.76 4.98 -29.29
N VAL A 48 22.91 4.29 -28.52
CA VAL A 48 21.83 3.45 -29.07
C VAL A 48 20.85 4.28 -29.92
N LYS A 49 20.53 5.51 -29.50
CA LYS A 49 19.67 6.42 -30.29
C LYS A 49 20.35 6.84 -31.60
N SER A 50 21.64 7.14 -31.57
CA SER A 50 22.40 7.51 -32.77
C SER A 50 22.62 6.33 -33.73
N VAL A 51 22.85 5.13 -33.21
CA VAL A 51 22.98 3.90 -33.99
C VAL A 51 21.64 3.51 -34.60
N GLY A 52 20.55 3.59 -33.84
CA GLY A 52 19.20 3.38 -34.38
C GLY A 52 18.86 4.37 -35.50
N ALA A 53 19.20 5.65 -35.32
CA ALA A 53 18.99 6.68 -36.35
C ALA A 53 19.81 6.41 -37.62
N THR A 54 21.08 6.03 -37.48
CA THR A 54 21.94 5.70 -38.64
C THR A 54 21.44 4.45 -39.36
N VAL A 55 21.05 3.40 -38.65
CA VAL A 55 20.45 2.19 -39.26
C VAL A 55 19.11 2.51 -39.94
N LEU A 56 18.31 3.43 -39.39
CA LEU A 56 17.07 3.88 -40.02
C LEU A 56 17.32 4.64 -41.33
N VAL A 57 18.34 5.51 -41.37
CA VAL A 57 18.76 6.19 -42.62
C VAL A 57 19.25 5.16 -43.65
N LEU A 58 20.04 4.18 -43.22
CA LEU A 58 20.49 3.09 -44.10
C LEU A 58 19.31 2.26 -44.62
N LEU A 59 18.31 2.00 -43.79
CA LEU A 59 17.09 1.32 -44.22
C LEU A 59 16.37 2.12 -45.30
N ILE A 60 16.16 3.42 -45.11
CA ILE A 60 15.54 4.30 -46.11
C ILE A 60 16.32 4.25 -47.43
N TYR A 61 17.65 4.32 -47.36
CA TYR A 61 18.51 4.22 -48.54
C TYR A 61 18.35 2.87 -49.26
N THR A 62 18.35 1.76 -48.53
CA THR A 62 18.14 0.42 -49.15
C THR A 62 16.77 0.28 -49.79
N VAL A 63 15.72 0.82 -49.16
CA VAL A 63 14.35 0.82 -49.73
C VAL A 63 14.28 1.66 -50.99
N TYR A 64 14.97 2.80 -51.02
CA TYR A 64 15.05 3.64 -52.22
C TYR A 64 15.77 2.91 -53.35
N SER A 65 16.89 2.24 -53.07
CA SER A 65 17.62 1.42 -54.06
C SER A 65 16.78 0.29 -54.64
N ILE A 66 15.96 -0.39 -53.82
CA ILE A 66 15.06 -1.45 -54.29
C ILE A 66 14.01 -0.87 -55.24
N ARG A 67 13.41 0.29 -54.89
CA ARG A 67 12.44 0.96 -55.74
C ARG A 67 13.04 1.46 -57.06
N ASP A 68 14.27 1.98 -57.03
CA ASP A 68 15.00 2.40 -58.23
C ASP A 68 15.19 1.23 -59.20
N ILE A 69 15.63 0.07 -58.68
CA ILE A 69 15.84 -1.14 -59.47
C ILE A 69 14.50 -1.69 -60.01
N GLN A 70 13.44 -1.71 -59.21
CA GLN A 70 12.10 -2.16 -59.64
C GLN A 70 11.44 -1.23 -60.67
N SER A 71 11.82 0.04 -60.72
CA SER A 71 11.26 1.02 -61.67
C SER A 71 11.82 0.89 -63.10
N ARG A 72 12.82 0.02 -63.31
CA ARG A 72 13.41 -0.24 -64.63
C ARG A 72 12.50 -1.18 -65.45
N PRO A 73 12.21 -0.88 -66.73
CA PRO A 73 11.30 -1.67 -67.55
C PRO A 73 11.79 -3.12 -67.71
N LEU A 74 10.86 -4.07 -67.61
CA LEU A 74 11.05 -5.53 -67.46
C LEU A 74 11.81 -6.23 -68.61
N GLU A 75 12.19 -5.51 -69.65
CA GLU A 75 12.73 -6.05 -70.90
C GLU A 75 14.23 -6.39 -70.82
N ASN A 76 14.89 -6.08 -69.70
CA ASN A 76 16.34 -6.26 -69.50
C ASN A 76 16.74 -6.94 -68.17
N ILE A 77 15.81 -7.59 -67.45
CA ILE A 77 16.11 -8.14 -66.12
C ILE A 77 16.97 -9.40 -66.25
N ASN A 78 18.26 -9.25 -65.97
CA ASN A 78 19.24 -10.32 -65.92
C ASN A 78 18.93 -11.20 -64.68
N PRO A 79 19.02 -12.55 -64.73
CA PRO A 79 18.79 -13.42 -63.56
C PRO A 79 19.66 -13.05 -62.34
N THR A 80 20.83 -12.44 -62.56
CA THR A 80 21.70 -11.91 -61.51
C THR A 80 21.08 -10.73 -60.73
N GLU A 81 20.29 -9.88 -61.39
CA GLU A 81 19.62 -8.74 -60.75
C GLU A 81 18.46 -9.19 -59.85
N GLN A 82 17.81 -10.30 -60.20
CA GLN A 82 16.75 -10.88 -59.38
C GLN A 82 17.28 -11.40 -58.04
N VAL A 83 18.46 -12.04 -58.04
CA VAL A 83 19.13 -12.50 -56.80
C VAL A 83 19.61 -11.31 -55.97
N LEU A 84 20.14 -10.26 -56.61
CA LEU A 84 20.57 -9.05 -55.92
C LEU A 84 19.40 -8.33 -55.24
N LEU A 85 18.26 -8.23 -55.92
CA LEU A 85 17.05 -7.61 -55.38
C LEU A 85 16.47 -8.43 -54.23
N ALA A 86 16.41 -9.75 -54.34
CA ALA A 86 15.98 -10.63 -53.25
C ALA A 86 16.86 -10.45 -52.00
N TYR A 87 18.17 -10.31 -52.19
CA TYR A 87 19.12 -10.04 -51.11
C TYR A 87 18.90 -8.66 -50.46
N GLN A 88 18.71 -7.61 -51.25
CA GLN A 88 18.44 -6.26 -50.73
C GLN A 88 17.11 -6.20 -49.98
N VAL A 89 16.06 -6.86 -50.49
CA VAL A 89 14.76 -6.97 -49.81
C VAL A 89 14.92 -7.72 -48.49
N LEU A 90 15.65 -8.84 -48.48
CA LEU A 90 15.95 -9.58 -47.25
C LEU A 90 16.70 -8.69 -46.25
N GLN A 91 17.75 -8.00 -46.68
CA GLN A 91 18.54 -7.11 -45.83
C GLN A 91 17.71 -5.96 -45.25
N ALA A 92 16.88 -5.32 -46.07
CA ALA A 92 15.99 -4.24 -45.63
C ALA A 92 14.95 -4.74 -44.61
N SER A 93 14.35 -5.91 -44.86
CA SER A 93 13.39 -6.53 -43.92
C SER A 93 14.06 -6.87 -42.58
N LEU A 94 15.30 -7.35 -42.60
CA LEU A 94 16.06 -7.73 -41.42
C LEU A 94 16.51 -6.51 -40.60
N MET A 95 16.94 -5.43 -41.28
CA MET A 95 17.22 -4.14 -40.64
C MET A 95 15.95 -3.56 -39.99
N GLY A 96 14.81 -3.62 -40.68
CA GLY A 96 13.53 -3.14 -40.14
C GLY A 96 13.07 -3.96 -38.94
N PHE A 97 13.22 -5.28 -39.02
CA PHE A 97 12.91 -6.18 -37.91
C PHE A 97 13.79 -5.92 -36.68
N ALA A 98 15.11 -5.79 -36.86
CA ALA A 98 16.02 -5.47 -35.76
C ALA A 98 15.71 -4.12 -35.11
N LEU A 99 15.43 -3.08 -35.92
CA LEU A 99 14.99 -1.79 -35.40
C LEU A 99 13.70 -1.90 -34.58
N PHE A 100 12.72 -2.66 -35.07
CA PHE A 100 11.48 -2.91 -34.35
C PHE A 100 11.72 -3.63 -33.01
N LEU A 101 12.52 -4.69 -33.00
CA LEU A 101 12.86 -5.43 -31.78
C LEU A 101 13.61 -4.55 -30.78
N SER A 102 14.58 -3.77 -31.24
CA SER A 102 15.29 -2.81 -30.39
C SER A 102 14.33 -1.80 -29.74
N LEU A 103 13.34 -1.27 -30.49
CA LEU A 103 12.32 -0.38 -29.94
C LEU A 103 11.40 -1.09 -28.93
N MET A 104 11.04 -2.34 -29.21
CA MET A 104 10.23 -3.14 -28.29
C MET A 104 10.97 -3.41 -26.98
N ILE A 105 12.27 -3.73 -27.04
CA ILE A 105 13.15 -3.88 -25.87
C ILE A 105 13.22 -2.56 -25.10
N ASP A 106 13.31 -1.42 -25.79
CA ASP A 106 13.30 -0.09 -25.18
C ASP A 106 12.03 0.17 -24.37
N ARG A 107 10.86 -0.11 -24.95
CA ARG A 107 9.56 -0.01 -24.28
C ARG A 107 9.46 -0.97 -23.09
N LEU A 108 9.85 -2.23 -23.27
CA LEU A 108 9.82 -3.23 -22.20
C LEU A 108 10.73 -2.83 -21.03
N HIS A 109 11.91 -2.30 -21.31
CA HIS A 109 12.83 -1.80 -20.28
C HIS A 109 12.21 -0.65 -19.46
N HIS A 110 11.53 0.27 -20.14
CA HIS A 110 10.83 1.37 -19.49
C HIS A 110 9.73 0.86 -18.54
N TYR A 111 8.84 -0.02 -19.03
CA TYR A 111 7.80 -0.65 -18.21
C TYR A 111 8.38 -1.40 -17.00
N ILE A 112 9.49 -2.11 -17.19
CA ILE A 112 10.15 -2.84 -16.11
C ILE A 112 10.70 -1.87 -15.04
N ARG A 113 11.28 -0.74 -15.47
CA ARG A 113 11.83 0.25 -14.55
C ARG A 113 10.74 0.87 -13.69
N GLU A 114 9.59 1.21 -14.29
CA GLU A 114 8.42 1.70 -13.54
C GLU A 114 7.92 0.68 -12.52
N LEU A 115 7.77 -0.59 -12.92
CA LEU A 115 7.36 -1.66 -12.01
C LEU A 115 8.34 -1.87 -10.84
N ARG A 116 9.64 -1.65 -11.05
CA ARG A 116 10.65 -1.74 -9.98
C ARG A 116 10.57 -0.57 -9.02
N VAL A 117 10.35 0.65 -9.51
CA VAL A 117 10.15 1.84 -8.66
C VAL A 117 8.89 1.64 -7.81
N LEU A 118 7.80 1.20 -8.43
CA LEU A 118 6.54 0.95 -7.73
C LEU A 118 6.69 -0.13 -6.64
N ARG A 119 7.41 -1.21 -6.93
CA ARG A 119 7.72 -2.24 -5.93
C ARG A 119 8.58 -1.71 -4.78
N LYS A 120 9.58 -0.87 -5.06
CA LYS A 120 10.40 -0.24 -4.01
C LYS A 120 9.60 0.71 -3.14
N VAL A 121 8.68 1.47 -3.73
CA VAL A 121 7.77 2.35 -2.99
C VAL A 121 6.82 1.52 -2.12
N MET A 122 6.26 0.43 -2.65
CA MET A 122 5.42 -0.49 -1.88
C MET A 122 6.19 -1.18 -0.75
N GLU A 123 7.43 -1.62 -0.99
CA GLU A 123 8.29 -2.21 0.05
C GLU A 123 8.70 -1.18 1.11
N ALA A 124 8.94 0.08 0.72
CA ALA A 124 9.20 1.17 1.65
C ALA A 124 7.96 1.53 2.47
N ALA A 125 6.78 1.61 1.84
CA ALA A 125 5.51 1.81 2.52
C ALA A 125 5.20 0.66 3.49
N LYS A 126 5.41 -0.59 3.08
CA LYS A 126 5.24 -1.76 3.97
C LYS A 126 6.23 -1.77 5.13
N LYS A 127 7.49 -1.36 4.92
CA LYS A 127 8.48 -1.21 6.00
C LYS A 127 8.12 -0.07 6.96
N GLN A 128 7.58 1.03 6.44
CA GLN A 128 7.09 2.13 7.26
C GLN A 128 5.92 1.65 8.11
N ASP A 129 4.94 0.96 7.52
CA ASP A 129 3.78 0.40 8.22
C ASP A 129 4.21 -0.60 9.33
N GLN A 130 5.16 -1.47 9.02
CA GLN A 130 5.73 -2.42 9.99
C GLN A 130 6.56 -1.74 11.10
N SER A 131 7.18 -0.59 10.82
CA SER A 131 7.90 0.21 11.83
C SER A 131 6.97 1.00 12.76
N PHE A 132 5.76 1.36 12.29
CA PHE A 132 4.73 1.95 13.14
C PHE A 132 4.05 0.92 14.06
N ASP A 133 3.93 -0.32 13.61
CA ASP A 133 3.31 -1.40 14.39
C ASP A 133 4.21 -1.92 15.54
N ASN A 134 5.52 -2.05 15.30
CA ASN A 134 6.39 -2.81 16.22
C ASN A 134 7.09 -1.99 17.33
N GLY A 135 6.99 -0.65 17.37
CA GLY A 135 7.82 0.17 18.26
C GLY A 135 7.13 1.17 19.19
N LYS A 136 5.86 1.51 18.95
CA LYS A 136 5.15 2.55 19.74
C LYS A 136 3.70 2.24 20.08
N SER A 137 3.09 1.29 19.37
CA SER A 137 1.71 0.86 19.61
C SER A 137 1.63 -0.15 20.77
N GLY A 138 2.55 -1.12 20.82
CA GLY A 138 2.57 -2.17 21.85
C GLY A 138 2.63 -1.65 23.29
N ASP A 139 3.60 -0.80 23.61
CA ASP A 139 3.81 -0.27 24.97
C ASP A 139 2.67 0.63 25.47
N LYS A 140 2.09 1.44 24.57
CA LYS A 140 0.94 2.28 24.93
C LYS A 140 -0.33 1.46 25.09
N VAL A 141 -0.50 0.41 24.31
CA VAL A 141 -1.65 -0.49 24.41
C VAL A 141 -1.56 -1.33 25.69
N SER A 142 -0.37 -1.77 26.10
CA SER A 142 -0.19 -2.45 27.38
C SER A 142 -0.40 -1.52 28.57
N SER A 143 0.14 -0.30 28.55
CA SER A 143 -0.05 0.67 29.65
C SER A 143 -1.51 1.10 29.78
N LEU A 144 -2.20 1.38 28.67
CA LEU A 144 -3.62 1.71 28.69
C LEU A 144 -4.48 0.53 29.15
N LYS A 145 -4.11 -0.70 28.80
CA LYS A 145 -4.82 -1.91 29.26
C LYS A 145 -4.66 -2.11 30.77
N GLU A 146 -3.47 -1.85 31.31
CA GLU A 146 -3.22 -1.86 32.76
C GLU A 146 -4.03 -0.75 33.46
N GLU A 147 -4.01 0.47 32.93
CA GLU A 147 -4.81 1.58 33.47
C GLU A 147 -6.31 1.27 33.47
N ILE A 148 -6.85 0.72 32.37
CA ILE A 148 -8.25 0.29 32.27
C ILE A 148 -8.57 -0.78 33.32
N SER A 149 -7.67 -1.74 33.55
CA SER A 149 -7.87 -2.77 34.57
C SER A 149 -7.89 -2.17 35.99
N SER A 150 -7.01 -1.21 36.25
CA SER A 150 -6.94 -0.50 37.53
C SER A 150 -8.18 0.37 37.77
N LEU A 151 -8.63 1.12 36.75
CA LEU A 151 -9.81 1.96 36.81
C LEU A 151 -11.07 1.11 36.99
N LYS A 152 -11.18 -0.01 36.28
CA LYS A 152 -12.30 -0.95 36.44
C LYS A 152 -12.37 -1.53 37.85
N SER A 153 -11.23 -1.82 38.48
CA SER A 153 -11.19 -2.27 39.87
C SER A 153 -11.63 -1.17 40.84
N LYS A 154 -11.18 0.08 40.65
CA LYS A 154 -11.60 1.23 41.46
C LYS A 154 -13.10 1.53 41.33
N ILE A 155 -13.65 1.43 40.12
CA ILE A 155 -15.09 1.62 39.90
C ILE A 155 -15.89 0.59 40.69
N ARG A 156 -15.49 -0.69 40.68
CA ARG A 156 -16.16 -1.73 41.49
C ARG A 156 -16.13 -1.45 42.99
N VAL A 157 -14.98 -1.00 43.51
CA VAL A 157 -14.85 -0.66 44.94
C VAL A 157 -15.74 0.53 45.31
N LEU A 158 -15.74 1.58 44.48
CA LEU A 158 -16.58 2.76 44.70
C LEU A 158 -18.07 2.44 44.56
N GLU A 159 -18.46 1.51 43.69
CA GLU A 159 -19.83 1.02 43.59
C GLU A 159 -20.27 0.31 44.88
N SER A 160 -19.44 -0.60 45.43
CA SER A 160 -19.75 -1.25 46.71
C SER A 160 -19.81 -0.27 47.87
N GLU A 161 -18.86 0.68 47.96
CA GLU A 161 -18.85 1.69 49.02
C GLU A 161 -20.09 2.60 48.94
N ARG A 162 -20.53 2.93 47.73
CA ARG A 162 -21.76 3.70 47.52
C ARG A 162 -23.00 2.93 47.97
N GLU A 163 -23.08 1.62 47.74
CA GLU A 163 -24.18 0.79 48.23
C GLU A 163 -24.20 0.75 49.77
N ASP A 164 -23.05 0.56 50.41
CA ASP A 164 -22.92 0.55 51.87
C ASP A 164 -23.33 1.89 52.50
N VAL A 165 -22.86 3.01 51.93
CA VAL A 165 -23.25 4.36 52.37
C VAL A 165 -24.76 4.58 52.21
N ARG A 166 -25.36 4.05 51.14
CA ARG A 166 -26.81 4.16 50.90
C ARG A 166 -27.62 3.36 51.94
N ALA A 167 -27.18 2.14 52.25
CA ALA A 167 -27.80 1.31 53.28
C ALA A 167 -27.69 1.97 54.66
N ASN A 168 -26.50 2.48 55.00
CA ASN A 168 -26.27 3.15 56.28
C ASN A 168 -27.09 4.45 56.42
N ARG A 169 -27.22 5.22 55.33
CA ARG A 169 -28.05 6.43 55.30
C ARG A 169 -29.53 6.11 55.52
N ALA A 170 -30.06 5.10 54.83
CA ALA A 170 -31.44 4.65 55.02
C ALA A 170 -31.70 4.20 56.47
N ASN A 171 -30.73 3.49 57.07
CA ASN A 171 -30.82 3.09 58.47
C ASN A 171 -30.85 4.31 59.40
N SER A 172 -29.95 5.29 59.20
CA SER A 172 -29.94 6.54 59.97
C SER A 172 -31.25 7.33 59.83
N GLU A 173 -31.82 7.42 58.62
CA GLU A 173 -33.09 8.09 58.37
C GLU A 173 -34.26 7.39 59.08
N SER A 174 -34.30 6.05 59.05
CA SER A 174 -35.31 5.28 59.79
C SER A 174 -35.20 5.46 61.31
N LEU A 175 -33.97 5.51 61.84
CA LEU A 175 -33.73 5.73 63.26
C LEU A 175 -34.18 7.12 63.68
N LYS A 176 -33.89 8.15 62.86
CA LYS A 176 -34.36 9.53 63.08
C LYS A 176 -35.88 9.62 63.12
N GLN A 177 -36.57 8.96 62.18
CA GLN A 177 -38.04 8.92 62.18
C GLN A 177 -38.59 8.25 63.44
N GLN A 178 -37.95 7.18 63.93
CA GLN A 178 -38.35 6.57 65.21
C GLN A 178 -38.15 7.52 66.39
N TYR A 179 -37.01 8.22 66.44
CA TYR A 179 -36.75 9.22 67.49
C TYR A 179 -37.76 10.37 67.45
N GLU A 180 -38.07 10.92 66.28
CA GLU A 180 -39.05 12.00 66.11
C GLU A 180 -40.44 11.57 66.59
N LYS A 181 -40.87 10.36 66.20
CA LYS A 181 -42.12 9.77 66.68
C LYS A 181 -42.18 9.63 68.21
N ILE A 182 -41.08 9.20 68.84
CA ILE A 182 -41.01 9.08 70.31
C ILE A 182 -41.09 10.46 70.98
N VAL A 183 -40.48 11.48 70.39
CA VAL A 183 -40.54 12.86 70.90
C VAL A 183 -41.97 13.40 70.85
N ASP A 184 -42.68 13.18 69.75
CA ASP A 184 -44.08 13.58 69.60
C ASP A 184 -44.98 12.87 70.63
N GLU A 185 -44.83 11.54 70.79
CA GLU A 185 -45.57 10.75 71.78
C GLU A 185 -45.29 11.26 73.21
N TYR A 186 -44.04 11.61 73.52
CA TYR A 186 -43.68 12.18 74.82
C TYR A 186 -44.34 13.55 75.06
N GLY A 187 -44.43 14.40 74.03
CA GLY A 187 -45.13 15.68 74.09
C GLY A 187 -46.62 15.52 74.41
N GLU A 188 -47.31 14.64 73.70
CA GLU A 188 -48.73 14.35 73.94
C GLU A 188 -48.99 13.81 75.36
N LEU A 189 -48.12 12.90 75.84
CA LEU A 189 -48.18 12.37 77.21
C LEU A 189 -47.97 13.45 78.26
N LEU A 190 -47.08 14.41 78.01
CA LEU A 190 -46.81 15.53 78.91
C LEU A 190 -48.02 16.47 78.99
N GLU A 191 -48.60 16.85 77.84
CA GLU A 191 -49.84 17.64 77.80
C GLU A 191 -50.98 16.94 78.53
N LYS A 192 -51.14 15.62 78.33
CA LYS A 192 -52.14 14.83 79.05
C LYS A 192 -51.88 14.79 80.56
N ASN A 193 -50.61 14.72 80.98
CA ASN A 193 -50.24 14.76 82.40
C ASN A 193 -50.59 16.11 83.02
N GLU A 194 -50.29 17.22 82.33
CA GLU A 194 -50.66 18.57 82.77
C GLU A 194 -52.18 18.76 82.82
N HIS A 195 -52.90 18.23 81.84
CA HIS A 195 -54.35 18.26 81.82
C HIS A 195 -54.94 17.50 83.01
N LEU A 196 -54.45 16.29 83.31
CA LEU A 196 -54.86 15.51 84.47
C LEU A 196 -54.54 16.22 85.79
N ARG A 197 -53.37 16.85 85.91
CA ARG A 197 -53.01 17.66 87.09
C ARG A 197 -53.95 18.86 87.25
N SER A 198 -54.33 19.52 86.16
CA SER A 198 -55.28 20.63 86.17
C SER A 198 -56.68 20.17 86.59
N GLN A 199 -57.14 19.01 86.10
CA GLN A 199 -58.40 18.40 86.54
C GLN A 199 -58.38 18.05 88.04
N LEU A 200 -57.27 17.50 88.54
CA LEU A 200 -57.10 17.18 89.97
C LEU A 200 -57.14 18.43 90.86
N ARG A 201 -56.48 19.53 90.47
CA ARG A 201 -56.56 20.80 91.22
C ARG A 201 -57.99 21.34 91.27
N ALA A 202 -58.71 21.28 90.15
CA ALA A 202 -60.10 21.74 90.07
C ALA A 202 -61.06 20.93 90.97
N ILE A 203 -60.74 19.66 91.28
CA ILE A 203 -61.53 18.82 92.19
C ILE A 203 -61.17 19.08 93.66
N GLY A 204 -59.92 19.44 93.97
CA GLY A 204 -59.44 19.71 95.33
C GLY A 204 -59.82 21.08 95.90
N GLU A 205 -60.38 21.99 95.09
CA GLU A 205 -60.85 23.33 95.50
C GLU A 205 -62.37 23.39 95.84
N LYS A 206 -63.00 22.24 96.09
CA LYS A 206 -64.35 22.13 96.67
C LYS A 206 -64.30 21.69 98.13
#